data_AF-A0A660L0I5-F1
#
_entry.id   AF-A0A660L0I5-F1
#
_cell.length_a   1.000
_cell.length_b   1.000
_cell.length_c   1.000
_cell.angle_alpha   90.00
_cell.angle_beta   90.00
_cell.angle_gamma   90.00
#
_symmetry.space_group_name_H-M   'P 1'
#
loop_
_entity.id
_entity.type
_entity.pdbx_description
1 polymer ?
#
loop_
_entity_poly.entity_id
_entity_poly.type
_entity_poly.pdbx_seq_one_letter_code
_entity_poly.pdbx_strand_id
1 'polypeptide(L)'
;MADRSRCPNCKEPVSPFAAGCAVCGADLDTKRWDTGPSAANRAGSWFSALSNGGSLNRNWLWLIVFIVFFAAPLGAYLGFYF
;
A
#
# COMPACT_ATOMS: atom_id res chain seq x y z
N MET A 1 -22.82 10.66 17.78
CA MET A 1 -23.36 9.65 16.83
C MET A 1 -22.89 10.02 15.44
N ALA A 2 -22.44 9.06 14.61
CA ALA A 2 -22.09 9.37 13.22
C ALA A 2 -23.36 9.71 12.44
N ASP A 3 -23.45 10.92 11.89
CA ASP A 3 -24.58 11.34 11.06
C ASP A 3 -24.59 10.54 9.75
N ARG A 4 -25.40 9.47 9.71
CA ARG A 4 -25.60 8.62 8.52
C ARG A 4 -26.51 9.25 7.46
N SER A 5 -27.04 10.44 7.75
CA SER A 5 -27.86 11.24 6.84
C SER A 5 -27.02 12.06 5.86
N ARG A 6 -25.69 12.00 5.92
CA ARG A 6 -24.77 12.73 5.04
C ARG A 6 -23.71 11.83 4.46
N CYS A 7 -23.38 12.05 3.18
CA CYS A 7 -22.30 11.33 2.54
C CYS A 7 -20.94 11.77 3.13
N PRO A 8 -20.02 10.86 3.48
CA PRO A 8 -18.73 11.20 4.06
C PRO A 8 -17.77 11.83 3.05
N ASN A 9 -17.97 11.57 1.75
CA ASN A 9 -17.11 12.10 0.70
C ASN A 9 -17.54 13.51 0.26
N CYS A 10 -18.83 13.67 -0.11
CA CYS A 10 -19.36 14.91 -0.66
C CYS A 10 -20.28 15.71 0.28
N LYS A 11 -20.57 15.22 1.50
CA LYS A 11 -21.36 15.89 2.56
C LYS A 11 -22.83 16.19 2.21
N GLU A 12 -23.28 15.74 1.04
CA GLU A 12 -24.66 15.85 0.57
C GLU A 12 -25.63 15.07 1.48
N PRO A 13 -26.83 15.58 1.75
CA PRO A 13 -27.90 14.81 2.40
C PRO A 13 -28.27 13.56 1.59
N VAL A 14 -28.29 12.42 2.26
CA VAL A 14 -28.53 11.10 1.66
C VAL A 14 -29.34 10.24 2.61
N SER A 15 -30.06 9.26 2.05
CA SER A 15 -30.77 8.28 2.86
C SER A 15 -29.76 7.35 3.54
N PRO A 16 -29.86 7.11 4.86
CA PRO A 16 -28.95 6.24 5.60
C PRO A 16 -29.02 4.77 5.19
N PHE A 17 -30.01 4.37 4.39
CA PHE A 17 -30.17 3.01 3.86
C PHE A 17 -29.88 2.90 2.36
N ALA A 18 -29.47 4.00 1.71
CA ALA A 18 -29.11 3.95 0.29
C ALA A 18 -27.80 3.18 0.11
N ALA A 19 -27.73 2.33 -0.92
CA ALA A 19 -26.50 1.61 -1.28
C ALA A 19 -25.37 2.58 -1.71
N GLY A 20 -25.69 3.79 -2.18
CA GLY A 20 -24.70 4.78 -2.57
C GLY A 20 -25.24 6.21 -2.64
N CYS A 21 -24.31 7.17 -2.74
CA CYS A 21 -24.63 8.59 -2.90
C CYS A 21 -24.94 8.91 -4.37
N ALA A 22 -26.09 9.55 -4.63
CA ALA A 22 -26.50 9.95 -5.98
C ALA A 22 -25.60 11.02 -6.62
N VAL A 23 -24.82 11.77 -5.82
CA VAL A 23 -23.97 12.86 -6.30
C VAL A 23 -22.55 12.39 -6.59
N CYS A 24 -21.91 11.75 -5.61
CA CYS A 24 -20.50 11.36 -5.74
C CYS A 24 -20.27 9.85 -5.92
N GLY A 25 -21.34 9.04 -5.99
CA GLY A 25 -21.25 7.59 -6.22
C GLY A 25 -20.61 6.80 -5.07
N ALA A 26 -20.31 7.45 -3.94
CA ALA A 26 -19.70 6.80 -2.79
C ALA A 26 -20.64 5.76 -2.19
N ASP A 27 -20.09 4.61 -1.81
CA ASP A 27 -20.79 3.49 -1.19
C ASP A 27 -21.26 3.87 0.23
N LEU A 28 -22.56 3.80 0.47
CA LEU A 28 -23.19 4.19 1.73
C LEU A 28 -23.69 3.00 2.56
N ASP A 29 -23.40 1.77 2.13
CA ASP A 29 -23.83 0.57 2.84
C ASP A 29 -23.29 0.57 4.29
N THR A 30 -24.24 0.65 5.22
CA THR A 30 -23.99 0.64 6.67
C THR A 30 -23.23 -0.60 7.12
N LYS A 31 -23.45 -1.77 6.51
CA LYS A 31 -22.69 -2.98 6.81
C LYS A 31 -21.20 -2.79 6.53
N ARG A 32 -20.87 -2.07 5.46
CA ARG A 32 -19.49 -1.87 5.00
C ARG A 32 -18.78 -0.80 5.81
N TRP A 33 -19.50 0.21 6.30
CA TRP A 33 -18.95 1.23 7.21
C TRP A 33 -18.56 0.66 8.56
N ASP A 34 -19.39 -0.22 9.13
CA ASP A 34 -19.07 -0.91 10.38
C ASP A 34 -17.89 -1.89 10.18
N THR A 35 -17.74 -2.42 8.97
CA THR A 35 -16.58 -3.24 8.56
C THR A 35 -15.41 -2.39 8.06
N GLY A 36 -15.21 -1.20 8.64
CA GLY A 36 -14.18 -0.23 8.24
C GLY A 36 -12.83 -0.88 7.90
N PRO A 37 -12.02 -0.26 7.02
CA PRO A 37 -10.93 -0.91 6.28
C PRO A 37 -10.14 -1.81 7.22
N SER A 38 -10.30 -3.11 7.00
CA SER A 38 -9.87 -4.16 7.92
C SER A 38 -8.43 -3.90 8.35
N ALA A 39 -8.09 -4.20 9.60
CA ALA A 39 -6.71 -4.07 10.08
C ALA A 39 -5.72 -4.79 9.13
N ALA A 40 -6.17 -5.86 8.46
CA ALA A 40 -5.46 -6.53 7.38
C ALA A 40 -5.24 -5.65 6.13
N ASN A 41 -6.21 -4.87 5.67
CA ASN A 41 -6.03 -3.92 4.56
C ASN A 41 -5.12 -2.75 4.93
N ARG A 42 -5.18 -2.29 6.18
CA ARG A 42 -4.22 -1.29 6.71
C ARG A 42 -2.83 -1.88 6.88
N ALA A 43 -2.73 -3.17 7.20
CA ALA A 43 -1.47 -3.89 7.30
C ALA A 43 -0.84 -4.15 5.92
N GLY A 44 -1.68 -4.53 4.95
CA GLY A 44 -1.26 -4.72 3.57
C GLY A 44 -0.76 -3.43 2.93
N SER A 45 -1.34 -2.27 3.26
CA SER A 45 -0.91 -1.01 2.65
C SER A 45 0.48 -0.53 3.10
N TRP A 46 0.88 -0.75 4.36
CA TRP A 46 2.25 -0.44 4.79
C TRP A 46 3.25 -1.44 4.23
N PHE A 47 2.88 -2.73 4.14
CA PHE A 47 3.73 -3.75 3.54
C PHE A 47 3.88 -3.54 2.03
N SER A 48 2.81 -3.12 1.34
CA SER A 48 2.86 -2.73 -0.08
C SER A 48 3.64 -1.43 -0.30
N ALA A 49 3.60 -0.48 0.63
CA ALA A 49 4.45 0.72 0.54
C ALA A 49 5.93 0.39 0.76
N LEU A 50 6.23 -0.54 1.68
CA LEU A 50 7.58 -1.04 1.92
C LEU A 50 8.10 -1.87 0.75
N SER A 51 7.25 -2.71 0.14
CA SER A 51 7.64 -3.59 -0.97
C SER A 51 7.60 -2.91 -2.34
N ASN A 52 6.76 -1.89 -2.57
CA ASN A 52 6.72 -1.11 -3.82
C ASN A 52 7.57 0.17 -3.77
N GLY A 53 8.20 0.50 -2.64
CA GLY A 53 9.13 1.64 -2.53
C GLY A 53 10.43 1.47 -3.33
N GLY A 54 10.69 0.29 -3.89
CA GLY A 54 11.73 0.05 -4.87
C GLY A 54 11.10 -0.36 -6.18
N SER A 55 10.95 0.58 -7.12
CA SER A 55 10.86 0.29 -8.55
C SER A 55 12.20 -0.27 -9.05
N LEU A 56 12.62 -1.37 -8.44
CA LEU A 56 13.82 -2.11 -8.78
C LEU A 56 13.50 -2.85 -10.06
N ASN A 57 13.74 -2.15 -11.18
CA ASN A 57 13.89 -2.73 -12.50
C ASN A 57 14.59 -4.09 -12.36
N ARG A 58 14.08 -5.14 -13.00
CA ARG A 58 14.62 -6.53 -12.92
C ARG A 58 16.15 -6.60 -13.06
N ASN A 59 16.73 -5.64 -13.77
CA ASN A 59 18.18 -5.47 -13.93
C ASN A 59 18.92 -5.13 -12.62
N TRP A 60 18.30 -4.45 -11.66
CA TRP A 60 18.93 -4.11 -10.37
C TRP A 60 19.11 -5.33 -9.46
N LEU A 61 18.16 -6.27 -9.47
CA LEU A 61 18.33 -7.54 -8.75
C LEU A 61 19.54 -8.32 -9.29
N TRP A 62 19.73 -8.31 -10.62
CA TRP A 62 20.91 -8.90 -11.26
C TRP A 62 22.22 -8.19 -10.90
N LEU A 63 22.21 -6.85 -10.76
CA LEU A 63 23.38 -6.09 -10.31
C LEU A 63 23.79 -6.45 -8.88
N ILE A 64 22.83 -6.60 -7.96
CA ILE A 64 23.12 -7.00 -6.57
C ILE A 64 23.77 -8.39 -6.53
N VAL A 65 23.22 -9.35 -7.27
CA VAL A 65 23.78 -10.71 -7.37
C VAL A 65 25.19 -10.67 -7.95
N PHE A 66 25.41 -9.89 -9.00
CA PHE A 66 26.72 -9.74 -9.63
C PHE A 66 27.77 -9.14 -8.68
N ILE A 67 27.43 -8.09 -7.93
CA ILE A 67 28.36 -7.45 -6.97
C ILE A 67 28.74 -8.43 -5.85
N VAL A 68 27.78 -9.17 -5.29
CA VAL A 68 28.06 -10.12 -4.20
C VAL A 68 28.94 -11.29 -4.67
N PHE A 69 28.70 -11.81 -5.88
CA PHE A 69 29.46 -12.94 -6.40
C PHE A 69 30.80 -12.56 -7.05
N PHE A 70 30.88 -11.42 -7.73
CA PHE A 70 32.06 -11.04 -8.51
C PHE A 70 32.89 -9.90 -7.90
N ALA A 71 32.26 -8.93 -7.22
CA ALA A 71 32.99 -7.77 -6.66
C ALA A 71 33.44 -7.99 -5.20
N ALA A 72 32.66 -8.71 -4.38
CA ALA A 72 33.02 -9.01 -2.99
C ALA A 72 34.30 -9.85 -2.83
N PRO A 73 34.56 -10.93 -3.60
CA PRO A 73 35.81 -11.67 -3.46
C PRO A 73 37.02 -10.83 -3.87
N LEU A 74 36.92 -9.95 -4.87
CA LEU A 74 38.03 -9.11 -5.30
C LEU A 74 38.49 -8.13 -4.21
N GLY A 75 37.57 -7.54 -3.44
CA GLY A 75 37.90 -6.68 -2.30
C GLY A 75 38.52 -7.44 -1.12
N ALA A 76 38.04 -8.66 -0.86
CA ALA A 76 38.59 -9.52 0.19
C ALA A 76 40.01 -10.03 -0.16
N TYR A 77 40.28 -10.37 -1.42
CA TYR A 77 41.61 -10.81 -1.87
C TYR A 77 42.64 -9.67 -1.85
N LEU A 78 42.27 -8.44 -2.23
CA LEU A 78 43.17 -7.29 -2.17
C LEU A 78 43.43 -6.82 -0.72
N GLY A 79 42.44 -6.93 0.16
CA GLY A 79 42.60 -6.62 1.59
C GLY A 79 43.40 -7.64 2.39
N PHE A 80 43.60 -8.86 1.86
CA PHE A 80 44.44 -9.88 2.48
C PHE A 80 45.90 -9.87 1.95
N TYR A 81 46.16 -9.14 0.86
CA TYR A 81 47.48 -9.08 0.22
C TYR A 81 48.31 -7.83 0.61
N PHE A 82 47.71 -6.89 1.36
CA PHE A 82 48.37 -5.68 1.91
C PHE A 82 48.39 -5.75 3.43
#